data_AF-A0A7S0FVM2-F1
#
_entry.id   AF-A0A7S0FVM2-F1
#
_cell.length_a   1.000
_cell.length_b   1.000
_cell.length_c   1.000
_cell.angle_alpha   90.00
_cell.angle_beta   90.00
_cell.angle_gamma   90.00
#
_symmetry.space_group_name_H-M   'P 1'
#
loop_
_entity.id
_entity.type
_entity.pdbx_description
1 polymer ?
#
loop_
_entity_poly.entity_id
_entity_poly.type
_entity_poly.pdbx_seq_one_letter_code
_entity_poly.pdbx_strand_id
1 'polypeptide(L)'
;RDCREQSRRYGSAGWLRLFAHDIIQGPDVRVVAWVDAGDYVFLDDPARLLQHHRHFSSQEVVGAPGSHLSWGALPLQLLDLPRMRQANFSRLVAAAVQRGYAEKRAEFCELGEGLAVMHLRNGPTRRLWHSLPSTWA
;
A
#
# COMPACT_ATOMS: atom_id res chain seq x y z
N ARG A 1 -3.75 24.59 -6.33
CA ARG A 1 -3.45 23.91 -5.05
C ARG A 1 -2.21 23.08 -5.29
N ASP A 2 -1.17 23.28 -4.49
CA ASP A 2 0.10 22.57 -4.63
C ASP A 2 -0.09 21.15 -4.05
N CYS A 3 0.36 20.11 -4.74
CA CYS A 3 0.21 18.69 -4.34
C CYS A 3 0.89 18.33 -2.98
N ARG A 4 1.36 19.33 -2.23
CA ARG A 4 2.20 19.23 -1.02
C ARG A 4 1.41 19.34 0.28
N GLU A 5 0.08 19.24 0.26
CA GLU A 5 -0.74 19.71 1.38
C GLU A 5 -0.51 19.02 2.73
N GLN A 6 0.22 17.90 2.83
CA GLN A 6 0.60 17.28 4.11
C GLN A 6 1.96 16.56 3.97
N SER A 7 2.74 16.42 5.06
CA SER A 7 4.13 15.88 5.16
C SER A 7 5.18 16.41 4.15
N ARG A 8 6.25 17.06 4.65
CA ARG A 8 7.40 17.52 3.84
C ARG A 8 8.10 16.40 3.03
N ARG A 9 7.93 15.14 3.43
CA ARG A 9 8.64 14.00 2.83
C ARG A 9 7.73 13.07 2.03
N TYR A 10 6.45 12.98 2.39
CA TYR A 10 5.60 11.87 1.92
C TYR A 10 4.21 12.27 1.41
N GLY A 11 3.73 13.51 1.54
CA GLY A 11 2.36 13.86 1.15
C GLY A 11 1.31 13.62 2.26
N SER A 12 0.04 13.50 1.89
CA SER A 12 -1.06 13.13 2.82
C SER A 12 -0.76 11.86 3.61
N ALA A 13 -1.42 11.73 4.78
CA ALA A 13 -1.22 10.58 5.66
C ALA A 13 -1.42 9.23 4.96
N GLY A 14 -2.31 9.17 3.96
CA GLY A 14 -2.55 7.98 3.16
C GLY A 14 -1.35 7.51 2.32
N TRP A 15 -0.38 8.37 1.99
CA TRP A 15 0.85 7.94 1.33
C TRP A 15 1.80 7.18 2.26
N LEU A 16 1.75 7.42 3.57
CA LEU A 16 2.72 6.83 4.53
C LEU A 16 2.72 5.30 4.49
N ARG A 17 1.56 4.68 4.24
CA ARG A 17 1.41 3.22 4.12
C ARG A 17 2.25 2.61 3.00
N LEU A 18 2.53 3.36 1.94
CA LEU A 18 3.37 2.92 0.83
C LEU A 18 4.87 2.92 1.18
N PHE A 19 5.25 3.62 2.26
CA PHE A 19 6.62 3.82 2.72
C PHE A 19 6.89 3.20 4.10
N ALA A 20 6.04 2.29 4.59
CA ALA A 20 6.19 1.69 5.93
C ALA A 20 7.59 1.08 6.15
N HIS A 21 8.19 0.50 5.11
CA HIS A 21 9.52 -0.09 5.14
C HIS A 21 10.66 0.93 5.32
N ASP A 22 10.45 2.19 4.93
CA ASP A 22 11.38 3.31 5.14
C ASP A 22 11.17 3.98 6.51
N ILE A 23 9.91 4.03 6.97
CA ILE A 23 9.51 4.66 8.23
C ILE A 23 9.86 3.78 9.43
N ILE A 24 9.57 2.48 9.36
CA ILE A 24 9.75 1.54 10.47
C ILE A 24 11.06 0.79 10.25
N GLN A 25 12.14 1.28 10.86
CA GLN A 25 13.50 0.76 10.64
C GLN A 25 13.95 -0.29 11.67
N GLY A 26 13.12 -0.59 12.68
CA GLY A 26 13.44 -1.60 13.69
C GLY A 26 13.74 -2.96 13.05
N PRO A 27 14.91 -3.57 13.31
CA PRO A 27 15.32 -4.81 12.66
C PRO A 27 14.42 -6.00 13.02
N ASP A 28 13.78 -5.95 14.19
CA ASP A 28 12.90 -7.01 14.69
C ASP A 28 11.49 -6.96 14.09
N VAL A 29 11.11 -5.84 13.47
CA VAL A 29 9.79 -5.68 12.86
C VAL A 29 9.84 -6.14 11.40
N ARG A 30 9.33 -7.35 11.17
CA ARG A 30 9.32 -7.97 9.84
C ARG A 30 8.03 -7.70 9.07
N VAL A 31 6.89 -7.76 9.75
CA VAL A 31 5.57 -7.63 9.13
C VAL A 31 4.78 -6.57 9.87
N VAL A 32 4.11 -5.69 9.12
CA VAL A 32 3.26 -4.62 9.66
C VAL A 32 1.86 -4.77 9.09
N ALA A 33 0.86 -4.81 9.95
CA ALA A 33 -0.52 -4.54 9.55
C ALA A 33 -0.74 -3.03 9.61
N TRP A 34 -0.94 -2.41 8.45
CA TRP A 34 -1.34 -1.02 8.34
C TRP A 34 -2.86 -0.96 8.20
N VAL A 35 -3.51 -0.29 9.14
CA VAL A 35 -4.96 -0.13 9.17
C VAL A 35 -5.27 1.35 8.95
N ASP A 36 -6.20 1.64 8.04
CA ASP A 36 -6.67 3.00 7.85
C ASP A 36 -7.43 3.45 9.11
N ALA A 37 -7.14 4.66 9.58
CA ALA A 37 -7.66 5.19 10.85
C ALA A 37 -9.13 5.63 10.77
N GLY A 38 -9.82 5.33 9.66
CA GLY A 38 -11.23 5.67 9.41
C GLY A 38 -12.24 4.63 9.92
N ASP A 39 -13.42 4.61 9.28
CA ASP A 39 -14.67 3.94 9.66
C ASP A 39 -14.68 2.39 9.61
N TYR A 40 -13.52 1.74 9.77
CA TYR A 40 -13.41 0.29 9.65
C TYR A 40 -13.40 -0.41 11.01
N VAL A 41 -14.31 -1.36 11.17
CA VAL A 41 -14.34 -2.28 12.31
C VAL A 41 -14.07 -3.69 11.81
N PHE A 42 -12.93 -4.25 12.21
CA PHE A 42 -12.57 -5.63 11.89
C PHE A 42 -13.08 -6.54 12.99
N LEU A 43 -13.92 -7.51 12.62
CA LEU A 43 -14.50 -8.48 13.56
C LEU A 43 -13.70 -9.79 13.65
N ASP A 44 -12.77 -10.00 12.73
CA ASP A 44 -11.86 -11.14 12.71
C ASP A 44 -10.64 -10.91 13.62
N ASP A 45 -10.08 -12.00 14.15
CA ASP A 45 -8.83 -11.96 14.92
C ASP A 45 -7.65 -11.48 14.05
N PRO A 46 -7.01 -10.33 14.38
CA PRO A 46 -5.89 -9.78 13.61
C PRO A 46 -4.67 -10.71 13.56
N ALA A 47 -4.51 -11.65 14.49
CA ALA A 47 -3.43 -12.64 14.42
C ALA A 47 -3.54 -13.54 13.18
N ARG A 48 -4.75 -13.70 12.60
CA ARG A 48 -4.96 -14.45 11.36
C ARG A 48 -4.29 -13.79 10.15
N LEU A 49 -4.00 -12.49 10.19
CA LEU A 49 -3.23 -11.82 9.14
C LEU A 49 -1.83 -12.44 8.98
N LEU A 50 -1.18 -12.85 10.07
CA LEU A 50 0.11 -13.53 10.00
C LEU A 50 0.01 -14.90 9.30
N GLN A 51 -1.14 -15.56 9.34
CA GLN A 51 -1.37 -16.78 8.58
C GLN A 51 -1.45 -16.49 7.09
N HIS A 52 -2.06 -15.38 6.68
CA HIS A 52 -2.06 -14.94 5.28
C HIS A 52 -0.66 -14.59 4.78
N HIS A 53 0.18 -13.94 5.59
CA HIS A 53 1.57 -13.66 5.23
C HIS A 53 2.36 -14.93 4.86
N ARG A 54 2.11 -16.06 5.53
CA ARG A 54 2.77 -17.34 5.22
C ARG A 54 2.43 -17.87 3.82
N HIS A 55 1.32 -17.44 3.24
CA HIS A 55 0.91 -17.80 1.89
C HIS A 55 1.42 -16.83 0.82
N PHE A 56 2.22 -15.82 1.21
CA PHE A 56 2.86 -14.95 0.24
C PHE A 56 3.80 -15.78 -0.63
N SER A 57 3.69 -15.62 -1.95
CA SER A 57 4.70 -16.12 -2.87
C SER A 57 6.07 -15.50 -2.57
N SER A 58 7.14 -16.02 -3.15
CA SER A 58 8.49 -15.47 -2.96
C SER A 58 8.64 -14.02 -3.46
N GLN A 59 7.72 -13.54 -4.29
CA GLN A 59 7.73 -12.19 -4.85
C GLN A 59 6.76 -11.24 -4.15
N GLU A 60 5.78 -11.75 -3.43
CA GLU A 60 4.76 -10.93 -2.76
C GLU A 60 5.34 -10.22 -1.54
N VAL A 61 5.00 -8.93 -1.42
CA VAL A 61 5.49 -8.02 -0.38
C VAL A 61 4.38 -7.20 0.28
N VAL A 62 3.22 -7.07 -0.39
CA VAL A 62 2.03 -6.40 0.16
C VAL A 62 0.82 -7.32 0.03
N GLY A 63 0.09 -7.54 1.12
CA GLY A 63 -1.23 -8.15 1.13
C GLY A 63 -2.29 -7.07 1.27
N ALA A 64 -3.33 -7.12 0.45
CA ALA A 64 -4.47 -6.22 0.57
C ALA A 64 -5.76 -6.92 0.16
N PRO A 65 -6.93 -6.51 0.69
CA PRO A 65 -8.20 -7.09 0.28
C PRO A 65 -8.42 -6.98 -1.23
N GLY A 66 -9.07 -8.00 -1.81
CA GLY A 66 -9.35 -8.10 -3.23
C GLY A 66 -10.05 -6.87 -3.84
N SER A 67 -9.99 -6.74 -5.17
CA SER A 67 -10.36 -5.55 -5.96
C SER A 67 -11.85 -5.21 -6.04
N HIS A 68 -12.70 -5.73 -5.15
CA HIS A 68 -14.14 -5.44 -5.19
C HIS A 68 -14.47 -3.98 -4.83
N LEU A 69 -13.53 -3.26 -4.23
CA LEU A 69 -13.64 -1.83 -3.96
C LEU A 69 -13.18 -1.03 -5.19
N SER A 70 -14.15 -0.48 -5.92
CA SER A 70 -14.04 0.20 -7.22
C SER A 70 -13.11 1.43 -7.27
N TRP A 71 -12.58 1.87 -6.13
CA TRP A 71 -11.78 3.09 -6.02
C TRP A 71 -10.42 2.91 -5.35
N GLY A 72 -9.96 1.67 -5.18
CA GLY A 72 -8.65 1.42 -4.56
C GLY A 72 -8.61 1.72 -3.06
N ALA A 73 -9.76 1.64 -2.39
CA ALA A 73 -9.80 1.65 -0.94
C ALA A 73 -8.98 0.47 -0.38
N LEU A 74 -8.13 0.79 0.60
CA LEU A 74 -7.19 -0.12 1.24
C LEU A 74 -7.37 0.03 2.75
N PRO A 75 -8.48 -0.51 3.31
CA PRO A 75 -8.76 -0.42 4.74
C PRO A 75 -7.68 -1.11 5.57
N LEU A 76 -7.07 -2.14 4.99
CA LEU A 76 -6.00 -2.91 5.58
C LEU A 76 -4.95 -3.26 4.54
N GLN A 77 -3.69 -3.18 4.95
CA GLN A 77 -2.55 -3.71 4.22
C GLN A 77 -1.64 -4.50 5.15
N LEU A 78 -1.17 -5.65 4.68
CA LEU A 78 -0.17 -6.45 5.36
C LEU A 78 1.17 -6.30 4.62
N LEU A 79 2.19 -5.76 5.28
CA LEU A 79 3.42 -5.27 4.66
C LEU A 79 4.62 -6.08 5.15
N ASP A 80 5.31 -6.78 4.24
CA ASP A 80 6.59 -7.46 4.54
C ASP A 80 7.76 -6.48 4.34
N LEU A 81 8.23 -5.87 5.43
CA LEU A 81 9.20 -4.78 5.35
C LEU A 81 10.55 -5.20 4.74
N PRO A 82 11.17 -6.34 5.15
CA PRO A 82 12.40 -6.81 4.51
C PRO A 82 12.25 -7.03 3.01
N ARG A 83 11.16 -7.66 2.56
CA ARG A 83 10.95 -7.90 1.12
C ARG A 83 10.62 -6.61 0.37
N MET A 84 9.89 -5.68 0.97
CA MET A 84 9.67 -4.34 0.36
C MET A 84 11.00 -3.60 0.13
N ARG A 85 11.92 -3.65 1.10
CA ARG A 85 13.27 -3.08 0.94
C ARG A 85 14.04 -3.77 -0.19
N GLN A 86 14.04 -5.11 -0.21
CA GLN A 86 14.70 -5.90 -1.26
C GLN A 86 14.13 -5.61 -2.66
N ALA A 87 12.82 -5.40 -2.76
CA ALA A 87 12.14 -5.04 -4.00
C ALA A 87 12.33 -3.57 -4.41
N ASN A 88 13.01 -2.76 -3.59
CA ASN A 88 13.14 -1.31 -3.75
C ASN A 88 11.76 -0.64 -3.95
N PHE A 89 10.82 -0.98 -3.07
CA PHE A 89 9.41 -0.63 -3.24
C PHE A 89 9.17 0.89 -3.36
N SER A 90 9.91 1.72 -2.63
CA SER A 90 9.84 3.19 -2.76
C SER A 90 10.13 3.69 -4.18
N ARG A 91 11.05 3.04 -4.91
CA ARG A 91 11.30 3.38 -6.31
C ARG A 91 10.13 2.99 -7.22
N LEU A 92 9.45 1.89 -6.92
CA LEU A 92 8.25 1.46 -7.64
C LEU A 92 7.09 2.44 -7.41
N VAL A 93 6.91 2.89 -6.15
CA VAL A 93 5.93 3.92 -5.80
C VAL A 93 6.23 5.23 -6.55
N ALA A 94 7.49 5.68 -6.55
CA ALA A 94 7.88 6.89 -7.28
C ALA A 94 7.59 6.80 -8.79
N ALA A 95 7.85 5.65 -9.41
CA ALA A 95 7.52 5.42 -10.81
C ALA A 95 6.00 5.45 -11.07
N ALA A 96 5.20 4.86 -10.17
CA ALA A 96 3.74 4.91 -10.25
C ALA A 96 3.20 6.34 -10.09
N VAL A 97 3.78 7.13 -9.19
CA VAL A 97 3.45 8.56 -8.99
C VAL A 97 3.77 9.38 -10.24
N GLN A 98 4.99 9.24 -10.79
CA GLN A 98 5.39 9.95 -12.00
C GLN A 98 4.46 9.63 -13.18
N ARG A 99 4.10 8.36 -13.34
CA ARG A 99 3.14 7.91 -14.35
C ARG A 99 1.77 8.56 -14.14
N GLY A 100 1.19 8.43 -12.95
CA GLY A 100 -0.13 8.99 -12.67
C GLY A 100 -0.17 10.51 -12.83
N TYR A 101 0.89 11.22 -12.44
CA TYR A 101 1.00 12.66 -12.65
C TYR A 101 1.08 13.03 -14.14
N ALA A 102 1.80 12.25 -14.95
CA ALA A 102 1.83 12.46 -16.40
C ALA A 102 0.45 12.22 -17.06
N GLU A 103 -0.31 11.26 -16.56
CA GLU A 103 -1.67 10.92 -17.06
C GLU A 103 -2.72 11.96 -16.64
N LYS A 104 -2.67 12.47 -15.40
CA LYS A 104 -3.75 13.26 -14.79
C LYS A 104 -3.42 14.72 -14.49
N ARG A 105 -2.13 15.10 -14.51
CA ARG A 105 -1.65 16.47 -14.25
C ARG A 105 -2.24 17.05 -12.96
N ALA A 106 -3.00 18.14 -13.06
CA ALA A 106 -3.60 18.81 -11.92
C ALA A 106 -4.59 17.92 -11.12
N GLU A 107 -5.31 17.02 -11.79
CA GLU A 107 -6.24 16.08 -11.12
C GLU A 107 -5.50 15.07 -10.22
N PHE A 108 -4.20 14.87 -10.45
CA PHE A 108 -3.39 13.97 -9.62
C PHE A 108 -3.25 14.48 -8.18
N CYS A 109 -3.38 15.80 -7.93
CA CYS A 109 -3.30 16.30 -6.56
C CYS A 109 -4.48 15.82 -5.68
N GLU A 110 -5.62 15.44 -6.26
CA GLU A 110 -6.81 15.00 -5.53
C GLU A 110 -6.95 13.47 -5.49
N LEU A 111 -6.56 12.79 -6.57
CA LEU A 111 -6.74 11.33 -6.73
C LEU A 111 -5.42 10.54 -6.79
N GLY A 112 -4.28 11.21 -6.60
CA GLY A 112 -2.97 10.66 -6.94
C GLY A 112 -2.59 9.41 -6.17
N GLU A 113 -3.00 9.30 -4.91
CA GLU A 113 -2.73 8.13 -4.09
C GLU A 113 -3.46 6.89 -4.62
N GLY A 114 -4.77 7.00 -4.83
CA GLY A 114 -5.58 5.91 -5.38
C GLY A 114 -5.10 5.49 -6.78
N LEU A 115 -4.72 6.45 -7.62
CA LEU A 115 -4.15 6.18 -8.95
C LEU A 115 -2.79 5.48 -8.87
N ALA A 116 -1.89 5.92 -8.00
CA ALA A 116 -0.59 5.28 -7.81
C ALA A 116 -0.76 3.84 -7.30
N VAL A 117 -1.65 3.62 -6.32
CA VAL A 117 -2.01 2.29 -5.83
C VAL A 117 -2.59 1.43 -6.95
N MET A 118 -3.50 1.96 -7.75
CA MET A 118 -4.09 1.26 -8.89
C MET A 118 -2.99 0.81 -9.88
N HIS A 119 -2.05 1.70 -10.22
CA HIS A 119 -0.91 1.33 -11.09
C HIS A 119 -0.04 0.25 -10.44
N LEU A 120 0.19 0.32 -9.13
CA LEU A 120 0.98 -0.68 -8.41
C LEU A 120 0.29 -2.06 -8.40
N ARG A 121 -1.03 -2.10 -8.20
CA ARG A 121 -1.83 -3.34 -8.11
C ARG A 121 -2.11 -3.96 -9.47
N ASN A 122 -2.38 -3.15 -10.49
CA ASN A 122 -2.84 -3.62 -11.80
C ASN A 122 -1.75 -3.60 -12.89
N GLY A 123 -0.60 -3.00 -12.60
CA GLY A 123 0.51 -2.85 -13.54
C GLY A 123 1.59 -3.95 -13.44
N PRO A 124 2.81 -3.65 -13.91
CA PRO A 124 3.94 -4.59 -13.89
C PRO A 124 4.31 -5.13 -12.50
N THR A 125 3.95 -4.39 -11.45
CA THR A 125 4.19 -4.74 -10.05
C THR A 125 3.10 -5.61 -9.43
N ARG A 126 2.06 -6.01 -10.18
CA ARG A 126 0.95 -6.86 -9.69
C ARG A 126 1.44 -8.11 -8.94
N ARG A 127 2.52 -8.73 -9.42
CA ARG A 127 3.13 -9.92 -8.79
C ARG A 127 3.64 -9.72 -7.36
N LEU A 128 3.78 -8.46 -6.92
CA LEU A 128 4.20 -8.11 -5.57
C LEU A 128 3.02 -8.06 -4.58
N TRP A 129 1.78 -8.24 -5.08
CA TRP A 129 0.56 -8.10 -4.31
C TRP A 129 -0.14 -9.43 -4.10
N HIS A 130 -0.42 -9.72 -2.83
CA HIS A 130 -1.23 -10.85 -2.40
C HIS A 130 -2.68 -10.39 -2.17
N SER A 131 -3.64 -11.15 -2.69
CA SER A 131 -5.07 -10.88 -2.48
C SER A 131 -5.52 -11.47 -1.14
N LEU A 132 -5.83 -10.62 -0.17
CA LEU A 132 -6.46 -11.02 1.08
C LEU A 132 -7.96 -11.29 0.88
N PRO A 133 -8.57 -12.13 1.73
CA PRO A 133 -10.03 -12.30 1.77
C PRO A 133 -10.78 -10.99 1.96
N SER A 134 -12.01 -10.92 1.45
CA SER A 134 -12.88 -9.75 1.58
C SER A 134 -13.34 -9.46 3.01
N THR A 135 -13.11 -10.35 3.98
CA THR A 135 -13.39 -10.07 5.40
C THR A 135 -12.50 -8.97 5.98
N TRP A 136 -11.42 -8.62 5.25
CA TRP A 136 -10.52 -7.52 5.59
C TRP A 136 -10.79 -6.24 4.75
N ALA A 137 -11.86 -6.22 3.93
CA ALA A 137 -12.27 -5.10 3.07
C ALA A 137 -13.29 -4.16 3.72
#